data_AF-A0AAD9HMM2-F1
#
_entry.id   AF-A0AAD9HMM2-F1
#
_cell.length_a   1.000
_cell.length_b   1.000
_cell.length_c   1.000
_cell.angle_alpha   90.00
_cell.angle_beta   90.00
_cell.angle_gamma   90.00
#
_symmetry.space_group_name_H-M   'P 1'
#
loop_
_entity.id
_entity.type
_entity.pdbx_description
1 polymer ?
#
loop_
_entity_poly.entity_id
_entity_poly.type
_entity_poly.pdbx_seq_one_letter_code
_entity_poly.pdbx_strand_id
1 'polypeptide(L)'
;MESRVGGVINVHPEPRSVQPGLDDSFGGKSSISKDGNSGPRSNGTKISSRSSFLRVVRPRDNAPFELGATECHDPSLPEYKDHRDVHSDNVDYGSRRFCENPLTRATLTAIDDVKNHPLHAWRFRYQDVTQTFLDFKVHWRVNCRTIQGFQDIEYPLGPYGPSCIEIMVENYRKCNNGGIGGSTQAGCLVYTLNGGRKDQYY
;
A
#
# COMPACT_ATOMS: atom_id res chain seq x y z
N MET A 1 -51.43 -33.85 10.51
CA MET A 1 -51.14 -35.07 9.72
C MET A 1 -49.95 -34.77 8.84
N GLU A 2 -49.03 -35.73 8.80
CA GLU A 2 -47.64 -35.65 8.36
C GLU A 2 -47.41 -35.20 6.92
N SER A 3 -46.23 -34.63 6.67
CA SER A 3 -45.30 -35.14 5.66
C SER A 3 -43.85 -34.78 6.03
N ARG A 4 -43.06 -35.82 6.32
CA ARG A 4 -41.59 -35.83 6.36
C ARG A 4 -41.06 -36.14 4.97
N VAL A 5 -40.03 -35.43 4.50
CA VAL A 5 -38.87 -35.92 3.72
C VAL A 5 -37.80 -34.79 3.84
N GLY A 6 -36.51 -34.93 4.15
CA GLY A 6 -35.59 -36.07 4.18
C GLY A 6 -34.37 -35.77 3.28
N GLY A 7 -33.19 -35.52 3.87
CA GLY A 7 -31.85 -35.49 3.22
C GLY A 7 -31.56 -34.27 2.33
N VAL A 8 -30.32 -33.81 2.10
CA VAL A 8 -29.01 -34.47 2.09
C VAL A 8 -27.91 -33.43 2.39
N ILE A 9 -26.92 -33.85 3.15
CA ILE A 9 -25.69 -33.12 3.51
C ILE A 9 -24.71 -33.31 2.35
N ASN A 10 -24.26 -32.24 1.69
CA ASN A 10 -23.17 -32.31 0.72
C ASN A 10 -21.89 -31.76 1.35
N VAL A 11 -21.07 -32.69 1.83
CA VAL A 11 -19.66 -32.48 2.15
C VAL A 11 -18.89 -32.73 0.86
N HIS A 12 -18.17 -31.73 0.35
CA HIS A 12 -17.12 -31.96 -0.64
C HIS A 12 -15.77 -31.39 -0.14
N PRO A 13 -14.66 -32.11 -0.38
CA PRO A 13 -13.44 -32.05 0.43
C PRO A 13 -12.43 -31.00 -0.06
N GLU A 14 -11.57 -30.58 0.87
CA GLU A 14 -10.34 -29.83 0.62
C GLU A 14 -9.39 -30.58 -0.34
N PRO A 15 -8.69 -29.86 -1.24
CA PRO A 15 -7.49 -30.38 -1.88
C PRO A 15 -6.25 -30.16 -0.99
N ARG A 16 -5.65 -31.29 -0.61
CA ARG A 16 -4.37 -31.40 0.11
C ARG A 16 -3.20 -30.79 -0.67
N SER A 17 -2.35 -30.15 0.12
CA SER A 17 -0.95 -29.77 -0.14
C SER A 17 -0.13 -30.90 -0.79
N VAL A 18 0.62 -30.57 -1.83
CA VAL A 18 1.68 -31.41 -2.41
C VAL A 18 2.95 -30.57 -2.45
N GLN A 19 3.88 -30.88 -1.55
CA GLN A 19 5.30 -30.52 -1.70
C GLN A 19 6.02 -31.62 -2.49
N PRO A 20 7.05 -31.27 -3.27
CA PRO A 20 8.21 -32.13 -3.46
C PRO A 20 9.42 -31.53 -2.73
N GLY A 21 10.07 -32.37 -1.92
CA GLY A 21 11.38 -32.08 -1.34
C GLY A 21 12.51 -32.84 -2.03
N LEU A 22 13.72 -32.46 -1.60
CA LEU A 22 14.98 -33.20 -1.55
C LEU A 22 15.86 -33.32 -2.83
N ASP A 23 17.04 -32.71 -2.65
CA ASP A 23 18.39 -33.18 -3.00
C ASP A 23 18.82 -33.12 -4.48
N ASP A 24 20.06 -32.81 -4.87
CA ASP A 24 21.32 -33.15 -4.20
C ASP A 24 22.51 -32.30 -4.69
N SER A 25 23.58 -32.34 -3.90
CA SER A 25 24.87 -31.64 -4.07
C SER A 25 25.80 -32.33 -5.07
N PHE A 26 26.51 -31.57 -5.92
CA PHE A 26 27.85 -31.89 -6.45
C PHE A 26 28.50 -30.55 -6.88
N GLY A 27 29.72 -30.14 -6.52
CA GLY A 27 30.95 -30.88 -6.23
C GLY A 27 32.02 -30.44 -7.25
N GLY A 28 33.04 -29.69 -6.83
CA GLY A 28 34.23 -29.36 -7.64
C GLY A 28 35.07 -28.24 -7.01
N LYS A 29 36.02 -28.54 -6.10
CA LYS A 29 37.45 -28.84 -6.34
C LYS A 29 38.10 -27.84 -7.32
N SER A 30 38.92 -26.91 -6.83
CA SER A 30 40.37 -27.06 -6.57
C SER A 30 41.20 -26.56 -7.77
N SER A 31 41.99 -25.50 -7.58
CA SER A 31 43.45 -25.65 -7.41
C SER A 31 44.17 -24.31 -7.51
N ILE A 32 45.13 -24.17 -6.60
CA ILE A 32 46.17 -23.15 -6.51
C ILE A 32 47.22 -23.43 -7.58
N SER A 33 47.76 -22.39 -8.20
CA SER A 33 49.03 -22.44 -8.93
C SER A 33 49.85 -21.17 -8.66
N LYS A 34 50.95 -21.38 -7.92
CA LYS A 34 52.21 -20.60 -7.83
C LYS A 34 52.96 -20.69 -9.18
N ASP A 35 53.97 -19.90 -9.58
CA ASP A 35 54.81 -18.83 -9.01
C ASP A 35 55.54 -18.13 -10.19
N GLY A 36 56.01 -16.88 -9.97
CA GLY A 36 57.31 -16.36 -10.44
C GLY A 36 57.49 -15.82 -11.87
N ASN A 37 57.85 -14.53 -12.02
CA ASN A 37 59.27 -14.09 -12.14
C ASN A 37 59.43 -12.62 -12.66
N SER A 38 60.38 -11.87 -12.05
CA SER A 38 61.23 -10.78 -12.59
C SER A 38 60.67 -9.43 -13.10
N GLY A 39 61.20 -8.32 -12.55
CA GLY A 39 60.98 -6.91 -12.97
C GLY A 39 61.76 -6.48 -14.24
N PRO A 40 61.93 -5.16 -14.60
CA PRO A 40 62.11 -4.00 -13.69
C PRO A 40 61.38 -2.66 -14.07
N ARG A 41 61.46 -1.69 -13.13
CA ARG A 41 61.36 -0.20 -13.22
C ARG A 41 60.84 0.42 -14.54
N SER A 42 59.78 1.24 -14.47
CA SER A 42 59.85 2.73 -14.50
C SER A 42 58.49 3.41 -14.75
N ASN A 43 58.42 4.66 -14.24
CA ASN A 43 57.53 5.76 -14.60
C ASN A 43 56.08 5.76 -14.10
N GLY A 44 55.90 6.57 -13.05
CA GLY A 44 54.62 7.00 -12.55
C GLY A 44 53.80 7.68 -13.63
N THR A 45 52.63 7.11 -13.88
CA THR A 45 51.51 7.79 -14.49
C THR A 45 50.41 7.72 -13.46
N LYS A 46 49.94 8.88 -12.98
CA LYS A 46 48.78 8.98 -12.08
C LYS A 46 47.55 8.46 -12.84
N ILE A 47 47.32 7.15 -12.76
CA ILE A 47 46.04 6.57 -13.13
C ILE A 47 45.08 7.05 -12.05
N SER A 48 44.33 8.11 -12.37
CA SER A 48 43.14 8.50 -11.65
C SER A 48 42.20 7.30 -11.65
N SER A 49 42.30 6.46 -10.63
CA SER A 49 41.31 5.43 -10.35
C SER A 49 40.03 6.18 -10.01
N ARG A 50 39.17 6.38 -11.02
CA ARG A 50 37.75 6.53 -10.76
C ARG A 50 37.34 5.23 -10.11
N SER A 51 37.41 5.21 -8.78
CA SER A 51 36.71 4.27 -7.94
C SER A 51 35.25 4.37 -8.34
N SER A 52 34.84 3.48 -9.23
CA SER A 52 33.46 3.17 -9.49
C SER A 52 32.93 2.64 -8.17
N PHE A 53 32.45 3.56 -7.33
CA PHE A 53 31.62 3.20 -6.19
C PHE A 53 30.45 2.43 -6.79
N LEU A 54 30.54 1.10 -6.74
CA LEU A 54 29.37 0.26 -6.72
C LEU A 54 28.46 0.93 -5.69
N ARG A 55 27.37 1.55 -6.17
CA ARG A 55 26.31 2.00 -5.28
C ARG A 55 25.89 0.74 -4.56
N VAL A 56 26.35 0.58 -3.32
CA VAL A 56 25.79 -0.39 -2.40
C VAL A 56 24.32 -0.03 -2.36
N VAL A 57 23.50 -0.80 -3.08
CA VAL A 57 22.05 -0.74 -2.96
C VAL A 57 21.80 -1.25 -1.57
N ARG A 58 21.80 -0.33 -0.59
CA ARG A 58 21.37 -0.66 0.76
C ARG A 58 19.98 -1.28 0.61
N PRO A 59 19.75 -2.49 1.14
CA PRO A 59 18.40 -3.01 1.27
C PRO A 59 17.55 -1.90 1.88
N ARG A 60 16.46 -1.53 1.20
CA ARG A 60 15.55 -0.54 1.75
C ARG A 60 14.97 -1.12 3.03
N ASP A 61 15.02 -0.34 4.10
CA ASP A 61 14.38 -0.70 5.35
C ASP A 61 12.87 -0.87 5.11
N ASN A 62 12.30 -1.90 5.71
CA ASN A 62 10.86 -2.13 5.66
C ASN A 62 10.16 -1.04 6.47
N ALA A 63 9.03 -0.56 5.97
CA ALA A 63 8.22 0.41 6.70
C ALA A 63 7.68 -0.23 7.99
N PRO A 64 7.62 0.55 9.09
CA PRO A 64 7.00 0.09 10.33
C PRO A 64 5.51 -0.18 10.08
N PHE A 65 5.01 -1.23 10.71
CA PHE A 65 3.61 -1.63 10.61
C PHE A 65 2.75 -0.85 11.62
N GLU A 66 2.70 0.46 11.42
CA GLU A 66 2.15 1.43 12.37
C GLU A 66 1.20 2.41 11.68
N LEU A 67 0.36 3.08 12.47
CA LEU A 67 -0.50 4.16 12.03
C LEU A 67 0.25 5.50 12.19
N GLY A 68 0.42 6.22 11.09
CA GLY A 68 1.00 7.55 11.08
C GLY A 68 0.04 8.62 11.62
N ALA A 69 0.58 9.83 11.77
CA ALA A 69 -0.24 11.00 12.06
C ALA A 69 -1.13 11.36 10.85
N THR A 70 -2.29 11.94 11.14
CA THR A 70 -3.18 12.46 10.10
C THR A 70 -2.64 13.80 9.58
N GLU A 71 -2.46 13.88 8.27
CA GLU A 71 -2.06 15.08 7.53
C GLU A 71 -3.31 15.71 6.91
N CYS A 72 -3.77 16.84 7.47
CA CYS A 72 -4.96 17.53 6.99
C CYS A 72 -4.71 18.27 5.68
N HIS A 73 -5.71 18.30 4.82
CA HIS A 73 -5.67 19.12 3.61
C HIS A 73 -5.75 20.61 3.95
N ASP A 74 -5.03 21.43 3.17
CA ASP A 74 -5.01 22.87 3.32
C ASP A 74 -6.27 23.49 2.64
N PRO A 75 -7.18 24.11 3.41
CA PRO A 75 -8.41 24.70 2.88
C PRO A 75 -8.16 25.90 1.96
N SER A 76 -6.95 26.48 1.96
CA SER A 76 -6.61 27.60 1.10
C SER A 76 -6.31 27.22 -0.34
N LEU A 77 -6.17 25.91 -0.64
CA LEU A 77 -5.86 25.44 -1.98
C LEU A 77 -7.04 25.68 -2.94
N PRO A 78 -6.78 26.05 -4.22
CA PRO A 78 -7.82 26.41 -5.18
C PRO A 78 -8.92 25.36 -5.38
N GLU A 79 -8.58 24.07 -5.29
CA GLU A 79 -9.53 22.96 -5.43
C GLU A 79 -10.58 22.88 -4.31
N TYR A 80 -10.28 23.46 -3.14
CA TYR A 80 -11.16 23.55 -1.98
C TYR A 80 -11.78 24.93 -1.82
N LYS A 81 -11.42 25.90 -2.67
CA LYS A 81 -11.96 27.25 -2.56
C LYS A 81 -13.49 27.23 -2.72
N ASP A 82 -14.18 27.82 -1.76
CA ASP A 82 -15.65 27.89 -1.69
C ASP A 82 -16.33 26.51 -1.62
N HIS A 83 -15.65 25.51 -1.03
CA HIS A 83 -16.27 24.22 -0.78
C HIS A 83 -17.47 24.36 0.15
N ARG A 84 -18.51 23.52 -0.05
CA ARG A 84 -19.60 23.40 0.92
C ARG A 84 -19.13 22.60 2.13
N ASP A 85 -19.74 22.87 3.28
CA ASP A 85 -19.48 22.08 4.48
C ASP A 85 -19.87 20.63 4.24
N VAL A 86 -18.97 19.73 4.62
CA VAL A 86 -19.19 18.29 4.55
C VAL A 86 -19.72 17.82 5.90
N HIS A 87 -20.84 17.10 5.89
CA HIS A 87 -21.40 16.50 7.10
C HIS A 87 -20.76 15.16 7.44
N SER A 88 -20.58 14.90 8.75
CA SER A 88 -20.04 13.64 9.29
C SER A 88 -20.80 12.41 8.79
N ASP A 89 -22.13 12.49 8.71
CA ASP A 89 -22.97 11.36 8.33
C ASP A 89 -22.70 10.92 6.88
N ASN A 90 -22.37 11.87 6.01
CA ASN A 90 -21.98 11.61 4.62
C ASN A 90 -20.59 10.98 4.53
N VAL A 91 -19.67 11.35 5.42
CA VAL A 91 -18.35 10.72 5.54
C VAL A 91 -18.47 9.30 6.05
N ASP A 92 -19.27 9.05 7.09
CA ASP A 92 -19.49 7.71 7.65
C ASP A 92 -20.15 6.79 6.62
N TYR A 93 -21.16 7.29 5.90
CA TYR A 93 -21.82 6.54 4.83
C TYR A 93 -20.89 6.28 3.65
N GLY A 94 -20.19 7.30 3.16
CA GLY A 94 -19.24 7.20 2.05
C GLY A 94 -18.07 6.25 2.37
N SER A 95 -17.55 6.29 3.60
CA SER A 95 -16.47 5.42 4.07
C SER A 95 -16.88 3.94 4.04
N ARG A 96 -18.09 3.61 4.52
CA ARG A 96 -18.64 2.25 4.39
C ARG A 96 -18.75 1.82 2.94
N ARG A 97 -19.35 2.67 2.09
CA ARG A 97 -19.50 2.38 0.64
C ARG A 97 -18.17 2.19 -0.08
N PHE A 98 -17.11 2.88 0.35
CA PHE A 98 -15.77 2.77 -0.21
C PHE A 98 -15.04 1.50 0.27
N CYS A 99 -15.05 1.25 1.58
CA CYS A 99 -14.29 0.16 2.19
C CYS A 99 -14.95 -1.20 1.98
N GLU A 100 -16.28 -1.28 2.08
CA GLU A 100 -17.07 -2.53 1.98
C GLU A 100 -17.52 -2.82 0.53
N ASN A 101 -17.01 -2.08 -0.46
CA ASN A 101 -17.40 -2.29 -1.85
C ASN A 101 -16.94 -3.68 -2.33
N PRO A 102 -17.81 -4.51 -2.93
CA PRO A 102 -17.41 -5.81 -3.47
C PRO A 102 -16.34 -5.73 -4.57
N LEU A 103 -16.18 -4.57 -5.21
CA LEU A 103 -15.14 -4.31 -6.21
C LEU A 103 -13.83 -3.80 -5.61
N THR A 104 -13.80 -3.49 -4.31
CA THR A 104 -12.56 -3.13 -3.62
C THR A 104 -11.61 -4.33 -3.67
N ARG A 105 -10.38 -4.07 -4.12
CA ARG A 105 -9.32 -5.08 -4.01
C ARG A 105 -9.07 -5.36 -2.53
N ALA A 106 -9.04 -6.63 -2.13
CA ALA A 106 -8.75 -6.98 -0.74
C ALA A 106 -7.36 -6.47 -0.30
N THR A 107 -6.37 -6.52 -1.19
CA THR A 107 -4.99 -6.16 -0.87
C THR A 107 -4.34 -5.28 -1.95
N LEU A 108 -3.36 -4.48 -1.52
CA LEU A 108 -2.39 -3.82 -2.39
C LEU A 108 -0.98 -4.29 -2.05
N THR A 109 -0.08 -4.15 -3.01
CA THR A 109 1.30 -4.63 -2.95
C THR A 109 2.27 -3.57 -3.45
N ALA A 110 3.57 -3.82 -3.33
CA ALA A 110 4.60 -2.95 -3.91
C ALA A 110 4.54 -2.83 -5.44
N ILE A 111 3.84 -3.72 -6.15
CA ILE A 111 3.58 -3.58 -7.60
C ILE A 111 2.56 -2.46 -7.87
N ASP A 112 1.69 -2.19 -6.90
CA ASP A 112 0.71 -1.11 -6.94
C ASP A 112 1.31 0.25 -6.55
N ASP A 113 2.65 0.36 -6.47
CA ASP A 113 3.35 1.63 -6.24
C ASP A 113 2.98 2.65 -7.34
N VAL A 114 2.30 3.71 -6.90
CA VAL A 114 1.75 4.76 -7.77
C VAL A 114 2.81 5.54 -8.55
N LYS A 115 4.10 5.43 -8.18
CA LYS A 115 5.20 6.00 -8.96
C LYS A 115 5.28 5.39 -10.35
N ASN A 116 5.11 4.07 -10.45
CA ASN A 116 5.19 3.33 -11.70
C ASN A 116 3.80 3.06 -12.27
N HIS A 117 2.79 2.99 -11.41
CA HIS A 117 1.42 2.65 -11.77
C HIS A 117 0.42 3.62 -11.12
N PRO A 118 0.31 4.88 -11.58
CA PRO A 118 -0.52 5.90 -10.93
C PRO A 118 -2.01 5.54 -10.86
N LEU A 119 -2.46 4.64 -11.73
CA LEU A 119 -3.83 4.12 -11.74
C LEU A 119 -4.06 2.98 -10.71
N HIS A 120 -3.02 2.39 -10.14
CA HIS A 120 -3.11 1.31 -9.15
C HIS A 120 -3.41 1.85 -7.75
N ALA A 121 -4.53 2.56 -7.65
CA ALA A 121 -5.11 2.96 -6.38
C ALA A 121 -6.62 2.74 -6.42
N TRP A 122 -7.15 2.26 -5.31
CA TRP A 122 -8.59 2.14 -5.13
C TRP A 122 -9.16 3.53 -4.90
N ARG A 123 -10.18 3.90 -5.69
CA ARG A 123 -10.79 5.22 -5.67
C ARG A 123 -12.30 5.09 -5.76
N PHE A 124 -12.99 5.97 -5.05
CA PHE A 124 -14.44 6.05 -5.10
C PHE A 124 -14.86 7.51 -4.90
N ARG A 125 -15.74 7.97 -5.79
CA ARG A 125 -16.40 9.27 -5.65
C ARG A 125 -17.84 9.04 -5.22
N TYR A 126 -18.21 9.65 -4.12
CA TYR A 126 -19.57 9.72 -3.62
C TYR A 126 -20.07 11.16 -3.74
N GLN A 127 -21.29 11.34 -4.23
CA GLN A 127 -21.96 12.63 -4.20
C GLN A 127 -23.10 12.54 -3.19
N ASP A 128 -23.11 13.45 -2.22
CA ASP A 128 -24.19 13.52 -1.25
C ASP A 128 -25.42 14.26 -1.77
N VAL A 129 -26.49 14.25 -0.97
CA VAL A 129 -27.77 14.92 -1.30
C VAL A 129 -27.66 16.45 -1.42
N THR A 130 -26.60 17.04 -0.87
CA THR A 130 -26.30 18.47 -0.96
C THR A 130 -25.42 18.82 -2.17
N GLN A 131 -25.20 17.85 -3.06
CA GLN A 131 -24.34 17.93 -4.24
C GLN A 131 -22.86 18.14 -3.90
N THR A 132 -22.45 17.78 -2.69
CA THR A 132 -21.05 17.84 -2.26
C THR A 132 -20.37 16.51 -2.62
N PHE A 133 -19.21 16.59 -3.26
CA PHE A 133 -18.42 15.42 -3.62
C PHE A 133 -17.47 15.02 -2.49
N LEU A 134 -17.38 13.71 -2.28
CA LEU A 134 -16.48 13.05 -1.35
C LEU A 134 -15.65 12.03 -2.13
N ASP A 135 -14.36 12.28 -2.19
CA ASP A 135 -13.39 11.42 -2.85
C ASP A 135 -12.59 10.61 -1.84
N PHE A 136 -12.75 9.30 -1.92
CA PHE A 136 -12.04 8.33 -1.12
C PHE A 136 -10.95 7.68 -1.97
N LYS A 137 -9.76 7.51 -1.38
CA LYS A 137 -8.63 6.88 -2.05
C LYS A 137 -7.78 6.05 -1.10
N VAL A 138 -7.40 4.86 -1.53
CA VAL A 138 -6.34 4.03 -0.92
C VAL A 138 -5.31 3.71 -1.97
N HIS A 139 -4.03 3.89 -1.63
CA HIS A 139 -2.93 3.57 -2.52
C HIS A 139 -1.69 3.10 -1.78
N TRP A 140 -0.83 2.38 -2.51
CA TRP A 140 0.49 2.02 -2.02
C TRP A 140 1.43 3.23 -2.06
N ARG A 141 2.06 3.55 -0.94
CA ARG A 141 3.01 4.65 -0.81
C ARG A 141 4.24 4.40 -1.68
N VAL A 142 4.65 5.45 -2.38
CA VAL A 142 5.84 5.43 -3.24
C VAL A 142 7.07 4.94 -2.48
N ASN A 143 7.79 4.00 -3.08
CA ASN A 143 9.02 3.40 -2.57
C ASN A 143 8.87 2.62 -1.25
N CYS A 144 7.65 2.33 -0.80
CA CYS A 144 7.40 1.63 0.46
C CYS A 144 7.46 0.11 0.30
N ARG A 145 7.92 -0.60 1.35
CA ARG A 145 7.98 -2.06 1.41
C ARG A 145 7.56 -2.54 2.80
N THR A 146 6.86 -3.66 2.85
CA THR A 146 6.56 -4.39 4.09
C THR A 146 7.28 -5.74 4.07
N ILE A 147 7.47 -6.34 5.24
CA ILE A 147 8.05 -7.70 5.35
C ILE A 147 7.21 -8.72 4.57
N GLN A 148 5.88 -8.56 4.59
CA GLN A 148 4.92 -9.46 3.94
C GLN A 148 4.76 -9.17 2.44
N GLY A 149 5.18 -8.01 1.96
CA GLY A 149 5.09 -7.60 0.55
C GLY A 149 3.69 -7.14 0.08
N PHE A 150 2.67 -7.29 0.92
CA PHE A 150 1.30 -6.83 0.70
C PHE A 150 0.71 -6.26 1.98
N GLN A 151 -0.41 -5.57 1.87
CA GLN A 151 -1.28 -5.16 2.98
C GLN A 151 -2.74 -5.25 2.57
N ASP A 152 -3.56 -5.62 3.55
CA ASP A 152 -5.01 -5.64 3.45
C ASP A 152 -5.57 -4.21 3.49
N ILE A 153 -6.54 -3.90 2.63
CA ILE A 153 -7.16 -2.57 2.59
C ILE A 153 -8.09 -2.38 3.79
N GLU A 154 -8.85 -3.41 4.18
CA GLU A 154 -9.84 -3.33 5.26
C GLU A 154 -9.15 -3.21 6.63
N TYR A 155 -8.10 -3.97 6.87
CA TYR A 155 -7.31 -3.99 8.12
C TYR A 155 -5.81 -3.86 7.82
N PRO A 156 -5.30 -2.66 7.49
CA PRO A 156 -3.92 -2.46 7.05
C PRO A 156 -2.88 -2.85 8.08
N LEU A 157 -3.25 -2.81 9.36
CA LEU A 157 -2.37 -3.13 10.49
C LEU A 157 -2.75 -4.46 11.18
N GLY A 158 -3.55 -5.29 10.50
CA GLY A 158 -4.07 -6.55 11.03
C GLY A 158 -5.38 -6.38 11.82
N PRO A 159 -5.98 -7.50 12.28
CA PRO A 159 -7.36 -7.55 12.77
C PRO A 159 -7.61 -6.79 14.08
N TYR A 160 -6.55 -6.42 14.82
CA TYR A 160 -6.64 -5.61 16.04
C TYR A 160 -6.29 -4.14 15.81
N GLY A 161 -5.92 -3.78 14.59
CA GLY A 161 -5.65 -2.41 14.19
C GLY A 161 -6.91 -1.68 13.73
N PRO A 162 -6.80 -0.38 13.44
CA PRO A 162 -7.92 0.39 12.90
C PRO A 162 -8.29 -0.10 11.51
N SER A 163 -9.59 -0.16 11.24
CA SER A 163 -10.15 -0.52 9.95
C SER A 163 -10.05 0.61 8.92
N CYS A 164 -10.24 0.29 7.65
CA CYS A 164 -10.38 1.25 6.55
C CYS A 164 -11.41 2.34 6.87
N ILE A 165 -12.56 1.93 7.40
CA ILE A 165 -13.66 2.85 7.74
C ILE A 165 -13.21 3.80 8.84
N GLU A 166 -12.64 3.27 9.92
CA GLU A 166 -12.15 4.07 11.05
C GLU A 166 -11.09 5.06 10.59
N ILE A 167 -10.11 4.64 9.78
CA ILE A 167 -9.06 5.53 9.26
C ILE A 167 -9.67 6.65 8.40
N MET A 168 -10.63 6.36 7.52
CA MET A 168 -11.27 7.37 6.68
C MET A 168 -12.10 8.37 7.49
N VAL A 169 -12.83 7.89 8.50
CA VAL A 169 -13.61 8.74 9.39
C VAL A 169 -12.70 9.60 10.27
N GLU A 170 -11.58 9.06 10.75
CA GLU A 170 -10.61 9.82 11.53
C GLU A 170 -9.87 10.88 10.70
N ASN A 171 -9.64 10.64 9.40
CA ASN A 171 -9.14 11.66 8.47
C ASN A 171 -10.07 12.89 8.38
N TYR A 172 -11.37 12.71 8.60
CA TYR A 172 -12.31 13.82 8.74
C TYR A 172 -12.27 14.42 10.15
N ARG A 173 -12.47 13.59 11.20
CA ARG A 173 -12.66 14.07 12.58
C ARG A 173 -11.46 14.82 13.14
N LYS A 174 -10.25 14.41 12.79
CA LYS A 174 -9.01 15.04 13.28
C LYS A 174 -8.68 16.35 12.55
N CYS A 175 -9.38 16.66 11.47
CA CYS A 175 -9.11 17.83 10.64
C CYS A 175 -10.19 18.89 10.81
N ASN A 176 -9.83 20.02 11.42
CA ASN A 176 -10.71 21.19 11.53
C ASN A 176 -10.56 22.10 10.29
N ASN A 177 -10.94 21.58 9.12
CA ASN A 177 -10.80 22.27 7.83
C ASN A 177 -12.11 22.29 7.02
N GLY A 178 -13.23 22.55 7.69
CA GLY A 178 -14.55 22.62 7.04
C GLY A 178 -15.05 21.28 6.49
N GLY A 179 -14.42 20.18 6.88
CA GLY A 179 -14.79 18.83 6.45
C GLY A 179 -14.14 18.37 5.15
N ILE A 180 -13.11 19.07 4.66
CA ILE A 180 -12.28 18.60 3.54
C ILE A 180 -11.58 17.27 3.90
N GLY A 181 -11.17 17.11 5.15
CA GLY A 181 -10.49 15.90 5.63
C GLY A 181 -8.98 15.93 5.40
N GLY A 182 -8.40 14.76 5.15
CA GLY A 182 -6.96 14.58 5.11
C GLY A 182 -6.52 13.18 4.70
N SER A 183 -5.27 12.88 4.98
CA SER A 183 -4.70 11.56 4.75
C SER A 183 -3.97 10.99 5.96
N THR A 184 -4.01 9.67 6.10
CA THR A 184 -3.26 8.92 7.11
C THR A 184 -2.58 7.73 6.44
N GLN A 185 -1.32 7.50 6.79
CA GLN A 185 -0.57 6.33 6.36
C GLN A 185 -0.71 5.21 7.40
N ALA A 186 -0.99 3.98 6.96
CA ALA A 186 -1.01 2.77 7.78
C ALA A 186 -0.07 1.72 7.14
N GLY A 187 1.12 1.56 7.71
CA GLY A 187 2.20 0.82 7.05
C GLY A 187 2.57 1.46 5.71
N CYS A 188 2.39 0.75 4.60
CA CYS A 188 2.58 1.25 3.23
C CYS A 188 1.30 1.71 2.53
N LEU A 189 0.14 1.58 3.14
CA LEU A 189 -1.11 2.10 2.56
C LEU A 189 -1.35 3.54 3.02
N VAL A 190 -1.80 4.39 2.10
CA VAL A 190 -2.20 5.77 2.38
C VAL A 190 -3.68 5.93 2.06
N TYR A 191 -4.45 6.23 3.09
CA TYR A 191 -5.88 6.48 3.07
C TYR A 191 -6.09 7.98 2.98
N THR A 192 -6.84 8.44 1.98
CA THR A 192 -7.10 9.86 1.74
C THR A 192 -8.60 10.08 1.58
N LEU A 193 -9.10 11.09 2.29
CA LEU A 193 -10.45 11.64 2.13
C LEU A 193 -10.33 13.08 1.64
N ASN A 194 -11.00 13.41 0.55
CA ASN A 194 -11.15 14.78 0.08
C ASN A 194 -12.63 15.12 -0.02
N GLY A 195 -13.09 16.02 0.82
CA GLY A 195 -14.45 16.55 0.81
C GLY A 195 -14.54 17.89 0.10
N GLY A 196 -15.63 18.11 -0.62
CA GLY A 196 -16.00 19.43 -1.12
C GLY A 196 -15.17 19.96 -2.30
N ARG A 197 -14.37 19.10 -2.96
CA ARG A 197 -13.66 19.51 -4.19
C ARG A 197 -14.65 19.93 -5.27
N LYS A 198 -14.33 21.01 -5.98
CA LYS A 198 -14.98 21.33 -7.27
C LYS A 198 -14.79 20.15 -8.22
N ASP A 199 -15.75 19.92 -9.12
CA ASP A 199 -15.83 18.74 -10.01
C ASP A 199 -14.60 18.57 -10.92
N GLN A 200 -13.53 18.08 -10.31
CA GLN A 200 -12.28 17.70 -10.94
C GLN A 200 -12.05 16.27 -10.49
N TYR A 201 -12.28 15.35 -11.42
CA TYR A 201 -11.95 13.94 -11.24
C TYR A 201 -10.41 13.78 -11.33
N TYR A 202 -9.86 12.79 -10.61
CA TYR A 202 -8.43 12.45 -10.64
C TYR A 202 -7.97 11.90 -11.99
#